data_AF-J9D9I8-F1
#
_entry.id   AF-J9D9I8-F1
#
_cell.length_a   1.000
_cell.length_b   1.000
_cell.length_c   1.000
_cell.angle_alpha   90.00
_cell.angle_beta   90.00
_cell.angle_gamma   90.00
#
_symmetry.space_group_name_H-M   'P 1'
#
loop_
_entity.id
_entity.type
_entity.pdbx_description
1 polymer ?
#
loop_
_entity_poly.entity_id
_entity_poly.type
_entity_poly.pdbx_seq_one_letter_code
_entity_poly.pdbx_strand_id
1 'polypeptide(L)'
;MLINPEGKALGGNTFFYIEVAIFLGVFTALIIWFWIHSYKADKAANKAFSSFDTYICTEKKIFERCAKKINTSCLFAISYCLQKKALGFNIIKSTANSEHYKDIKNKLIQITEKKTYKGDEVSRFLFLLNQIFNETMHEIRNKRNMVYIVTLDSDPKFEHIQYPSAATDNLFSFIRDSDAYIMKSSCNKFFSLLKEIVTAENDNFFFVIADDYVFQTIKINAIHNLRNKNVESISVALSKFKLSEKGDAKMYNILQYAVFALEKAGYEYTGQDTIETHDV
;
A
#
# COMPACT_ATOMS: atom_id res chain seq x y z
N MET A 1 31.34 -49.52 -4.03
CA MET A 1 31.05 -50.44 -2.90
C MET A 1 31.91 -49.97 -1.73
N LEU A 2 31.33 -49.23 -0.78
CA LEU A 2 32.05 -48.79 0.43
C LEU A 2 32.00 -49.96 1.42
N ILE A 3 33.17 -50.53 1.75
CA ILE A 3 33.31 -51.72 2.62
C ILE A 3 33.71 -51.22 4.01
N ASN A 4 32.93 -51.58 5.03
CA ASN A 4 33.28 -51.34 6.44
C ASN A 4 34.53 -52.18 6.79
N PRO A 5 35.47 -51.72 7.65
CA PRO A 5 36.65 -52.48 8.08
C PRO A 5 36.43 -53.95 8.52
N GLU A 6 35.19 -54.35 8.84
CA GLU A 6 34.84 -55.75 9.16
C GLU A 6 34.42 -56.63 7.96
N GLY A 7 34.47 -56.15 6.72
CA GLY A 7 34.23 -56.97 5.52
C GLY A 7 32.78 -57.44 5.32
N LYS A 8 31.82 -56.97 6.12
CA LYS A 8 30.38 -57.20 5.89
C LYS A 8 29.82 -56.19 4.91
N ALA A 9 29.11 -56.66 3.88
CA ALA A 9 28.31 -55.79 3.02
C ALA A 9 27.34 -55.01 3.91
N LEU A 10 27.34 -53.68 3.79
CA LEU A 10 26.35 -52.83 4.44
C LEU A 10 24.96 -53.35 4.02
N GLY A 11 24.20 -53.94 4.95
CA GLY A 11 22.86 -54.47 4.65
C GLY A 11 21.97 -53.35 4.13
N GLY A 12 20.96 -53.67 3.30
CA GLY A 12 20.10 -52.68 2.62
C GLY A 12 19.55 -51.57 3.52
N ASN A 13 19.32 -51.86 4.80
CA ASN A 13 18.91 -50.86 5.80
C ASN A 13 19.96 -49.76 6.02
N THR A 14 21.26 -50.08 6.00
CA THR A 14 22.33 -49.10 6.23
C THR A 14 22.50 -48.15 5.05
N PHE A 15 22.36 -48.65 3.82
CA PHE A 15 22.32 -47.80 2.62
C PHE A 15 21.11 -46.87 2.64
N PHE A 16 19.94 -47.38 3.02
CA PHE A 16 18.74 -46.57 3.18
C PHE A 16 18.92 -45.45 4.22
N TYR A 17 19.52 -45.73 5.38
CA TYR A 17 19.77 -44.68 6.38
C TYR A 17 20.76 -43.61 5.90
N ILE A 18 21.77 -43.99 5.11
CA ILE A 18 22.72 -43.03 4.50
C ILE A 18 21.99 -42.14 3.48
N GLU A 19 21.16 -42.71 2.62
CA GLU A 19 20.37 -41.95 1.64
C GLU A 19 19.41 -40.96 2.32
N VAL A 20 18.71 -41.40 3.36
CA VAL A 20 17.83 -40.55 4.16
C VAL A 20 18.63 -39.44 4.85
N ALA A 21 19.80 -39.74 5.41
CA ALA A 21 20.65 -38.74 6.06
C ALA A 21 21.19 -37.69 5.07
N ILE A 22 21.60 -38.11 3.86
CA ILE A 22 22.02 -37.19 2.79
C ILE A 22 20.84 -36.31 2.35
N PHE A 23 19.68 -36.91 2.12
CA PHE A 23 18.48 -36.18 1.74
C PHE A 23 18.10 -35.13 2.80
N LEU A 24 18.06 -35.52 4.08
CA LEU A 24 17.79 -34.61 5.19
C LEU A 24 18.86 -33.51 5.26
N GLY A 25 20.14 -33.84 5.10
CA GLY A 25 21.23 -32.86 5.10
C GLY A 25 21.08 -31.82 3.99
N VAL A 26 20.82 -32.26 2.75
CA VAL A 26 20.58 -31.36 1.61
C VAL A 26 19.32 -30.53 1.82
N PHE A 27 18.24 -31.16 2.29
CA PHE A 27 16.97 -30.48 2.54
C PHE A 27 17.11 -29.40 3.63
N THR A 28 17.78 -29.70 4.73
CA THR A 28 18.08 -28.72 5.79
C THR A 28 18.97 -27.59 5.27
N ALA A 29 20.00 -27.89 4.48
CA ALA A 29 20.85 -26.87 3.87
C ALA A 29 20.06 -25.92 2.95
N LEU A 30 19.12 -26.47 2.15
CA LEU A 30 18.24 -25.67 1.30
C LEU A 30 17.30 -24.77 2.12
N ILE A 31 16.73 -25.28 3.22
CA ILE A 31 15.90 -24.48 4.13
C ILE A 31 16.72 -23.34 4.75
N ILE A 32 17.92 -23.62 5.27
CA ILE A 32 18.77 -22.58 5.86
C ILE A 32 19.13 -21.52 4.80
N TRP A 33 19.50 -21.96 3.60
CA TRP A 33 19.81 -21.08 2.48
C TRP A 33 18.62 -20.19 2.09
N PHE A 34 17.41 -20.76 2.02
CA PHE A 34 16.14 -20.03 1.81
C PHE A 34 15.92 -18.95 2.87
N TRP A 35 16.08 -19.30 4.14
CA TRP A 35 15.88 -18.39 5.27
C TRP A 35 16.85 -17.20 5.27
N ILE A 36 18.13 -17.45 4.95
CA ILE A 36 19.16 -16.41 4.89
C ILE A 36 18.83 -15.35 3.83
N HIS A 37 18.42 -15.77 2.64
CA HIS A 37 18.10 -14.84 1.55
C HIS A 37 16.83 -14.04 1.82
N SER A 38 15.79 -14.66 2.37
CA SER A 38 14.60 -13.93 2.83
C SER A 38 14.94 -12.90 3.89
N TYR A 39 15.81 -13.23 4.86
CA TYR A 39 16.25 -12.28 5.89
C TYR A 39 17.08 -11.12 5.31
N LYS A 40 17.92 -11.38 4.30
CA LYS A 40 18.66 -10.33 3.61
C LYS A 40 17.72 -9.37 2.87
N ALA A 41 16.70 -9.89 2.20
CA ALA A 41 15.67 -9.08 1.55
C ALA A 41 14.93 -8.21 2.58
N ASP A 42 14.50 -8.79 3.70
CA ASP A 42 13.83 -8.07 4.79
C ASP A 42 14.70 -6.91 5.31
N LYS A 43 15.98 -7.17 5.58
CA LYS A 43 16.91 -6.16 6.09
C LYS A 43 17.12 -5.02 5.09
N ALA A 44 17.24 -5.36 3.80
CA ALA A 44 17.43 -4.37 2.74
C ALA A 44 16.18 -3.51 2.53
N ALA A 45 15.01 -4.13 2.50
CA ALA A 45 13.73 -3.43 2.40
C ALA A 45 13.48 -2.53 3.62
N ASN A 46 13.67 -3.06 4.83
CA ASN A 46 13.53 -2.28 6.07
C ASN A 46 14.39 -1.02 6.04
N LYS A 47 15.67 -1.15 5.68
CA LYS A 47 16.58 0.01 5.58
C LYS A 47 16.11 1.02 4.53
N ALA A 48 15.65 0.56 3.37
CA ALA A 48 15.20 1.43 2.29
C ALA A 48 13.94 2.23 2.70
N PHE A 49 12.94 1.58 3.28
CA PHE A 49 11.70 2.24 3.69
C PHE A 49 11.87 3.10 4.96
N SER A 50 12.62 2.65 5.97
CA SER A 50 12.79 3.43 7.20
C SER A 50 13.58 4.73 7.00
N SER A 51 14.52 4.74 6.04
CA SER A 51 15.30 5.94 5.70
C SER A 51 14.62 6.87 4.69
N PHE A 52 13.44 6.49 4.17
CA PHE A 52 12.80 7.19 3.07
C PHE A 52 12.36 8.62 3.45
N ASP A 53 11.97 8.84 4.71
CA ASP A 53 11.60 10.17 5.20
C ASP A 53 12.75 11.18 5.08
N THR A 54 13.98 10.74 5.37
CA THR A 54 15.19 11.56 5.21
C THR A 54 15.46 11.84 3.72
N TYR A 55 15.29 10.84 2.86
CA TYR A 55 15.46 10.99 1.42
C TYR A 55 14.49 12.02 0.85
N ILE A 56 13.20 11.93 1.17
CA ILE A 56 12.20 12.87 0.62
C ILE A 56 12.38 14.29 1.18
N CYS A 57 12.78 14.45 2.45
CA CYS A 57 13.03 15.76 3.03
C CYS A 57 14.19 16.51 2.37
N THR A 58 15.20 15.79 1.86
CA THR A 58 16.39 16.37 1.22
C THR A 58 16.22 16.68 -0.27
N GLU A 59 15.17 16.15 -0.90
CA GLU A 59 14.84 16.41 -2.31
C GLU A 59 14.38 17.87 -2.50
N LYS A 60 15.22 18.65 -3.21
CA LYS A 60 15.10 20.11 -3.39
C LYS A 60 14.19 20.52 -4.54
N LYS A 61 14.00 19.67 -5.56
CA LYS A 61 13.24 20.03 -6.77
C LYS A 61 11.73 20.12 -6.55
N ILE A 62 11.29 19.91 -5.31
CA ILE A 62 9.94 19.51 -4.98
C ILE A 62 9.61 20.14 -3.63
N PHE A 63 9.20 21.39 -3.64
CA PHE A 63 8.59 22.00 -2.48
C PHE A 63 7.09 21.65 -2.49
N GLU A 64 6.58 21.15 -1.36
CA GLU A 64 5.16 20.87 -1.08
C GLU A 64 4.53 19.55 -1.57
N ARG A 65 5.29 18.45 -1.59
CA ARG A 65 4.70 17.11 -1.83
C ARG A 65 3.91 16.54 -0.66
N CYS A 66 2.75 15.96 -0.96
CA CYS A 66 1.86 15.20 -0.09
C CYS A 66 2.64 14.12 0.66
N ALA A 67 3.57 13.45 -0.02
CA ALA A 67 4.43 12.44 0.61
C ALA A 67 5.28 13.02 1.78
N LYS A 68 5.77 14.26 1.72
CA LYS A 68 6.50 14.89 2.86
C LYS A 68 5.60 15.05 4.10
N LYS A 69 4.28 15.10 3.92
CA LYS A 69 3.33 15.17 5.03
C LYS A 69 3.08 13.79 5.66
N ILE A 70 3.44 12.68 5.02
CA ILE A 70 3.23 11.32 5.53
C ILE A 70 4.45 10.89 6.33
N ASN A 71 4.51 11.32 7.60
CA ASN A 71 5.63 11.05 8.51
C ASN A 71 5.20 10.36 9.81
N THR A 72 3.94 9.93 9.88
CA THR A 72 3.35 9.23 11.02
C THR A 72 2.15 8.42 10.54
N SER A 73 1.62 7.57 11.42
CA SER A 73 0.35 6.88 11.23
C SER A 73 -0.75 7.85 10.73
N CYS A 74 -1.44 7.49 9.65
CA CYS A 74 -2.40 8.38 9.01
C CYS A 74 -3.51 7.65 8.23
N LEU A 75 -4.60 8.38 8.00
CA LEU A 75 -5.62 8.05 7.02
C LEU A 75 -5.37 8.89 5.78
N PHE A 76 -5.33 8.23 4.62
CA PHE A 76 -5.09 8.84 3.33
C PHE A 76 -6.30 8.60 2.44
N ALA A 77 -7.04 9.65 2.13
CA ALA A 77 -8.19 9.60 1.25
C ALA A 77 -7.79 10.05 -0.16
N ILE A 78 -8.21 9.27 -1.16
CA ILE A 78 -7.98 9.57 -2.58
C ILE A 78 -9.32 9.69 -3.27
N SER A 79 -9.47 10.77 -4.02
CA SER A 79 -10.63 11.03 -4.88
C SER A 79 -10.16 11.33 -6.30
N TYR A 80 -10.90 10.87 -7.30
CA TYR A 80 -10.63 11.19 -8.70
C TYR A 80 -11.75 12.06 -9.26
N CYS A 81 -11.39 13.22 -9.80
CA CYS A 81 -12.30 14.14 -10.45
C CYS A 81 -12.29 13.86 -11.96
N LEU A 82 -13.31 13.16 -12.46
CA LEU A 82 -13.42 12.79 -13.87
C LEU A 82 -13.35 14.00 -14.83
N GLN A 83 -14.01 15.11 -14.47
CA GLN A 83 -14.06 16.33 -15.30
C GLN A 83 -12.67 16.95 -15.48
N LYS A 84 -11.88 17.00 -14.40
CA LYS A 84 -10.54 17.58 -14.41
C LYS A 84 -9.44 16.55 -14.72
N LYS A 85 -9.82 15.27 -14.82
CA LYS A 85 -8.91 14.11 -14.91
C LYS A 85 -7.83 14.10 -13.82
N ALA A 86 -8.17 14.59 -12.63
CA ALA A 86 -7.21 14.88 -11.56
C ALA A 86 -7.50 14.07 -10.29
N LEU A 87 -6.44 13.76 -9.54
CA LEU A 87 -6.48 13.14 -8.21
C LEU A 87 -6.38 14.20 -7.10
N GLY A 88 -7.33 14.14 -6.16
CA GLY A 88 -7.27 14.90 -4.92
C GLY A 88 -6.90 13.99 -3.75
N PHE A 89 -5.94 14.44 -2.94
CA PHE A 89 -5.51 13.72 -1.73
C PHE A 89 -5.83 14.49 -0.46
N ASN A 90 -6.11 13.72 0.58
CA ASN A 90 -6.29 14.25 1.92
C ASN A 90 -5.64 13.33 2.95
N ILE A 91 -5.02 13.92 3.97
CA ILE A 91 -4.27 13.22 5.01
C ILE A 91 -4.78 13.65 6.38
N ILE A 92 -5.31 12.70 7.15
CA ILE A 92 -5.58 12.88 8.58
C ILE A 92 -4.49 12.16 9.36
N LYS A 93 -3.66 12.92 10.08
CA LYS A 93 -2.58 12.36 10.92
C LYS A 93 -3.11 11.95 12.27
N SER A 94 -2.64 10.81 12.79
CA SER A 94 -2.97 10.35 14.15
C SER A 94 -2.54 11.33 15.25
N THR A 95 -1.45 12.07 15.03
CA THR A 95 -0.84 12.96 16.02
C THR A 95 -1.48 14.34 16.11
N ALA A 96 -2.15 14.80 15.05
CA ALA A 96 -2.75 16.14 15.01
C ALA A 96 -4.08 16.21 15.77
N ASN A 97 -4.91 15.17 15.65
CA ASN A 97 -6.18 15.05 16.37
C ASN A 97 -6.51 13.56 16.58
N SER A 98 -6.00 12.99 17.68
CA SER A 98 -6.04 11.54 17.90
C SER A 98 -7.46 10.98 18.08
N GLU A 99 -8.39 11.76 18.62
CA GLU A 99 -9.80 11.36 18.76
C GLU A 99 -10.50 11.36 17.41
N HIS A 100 -10.34 12.44 16.64
CA HIS A 100 -10.91 12.53 15.30
C HIS A 100 -10.36 11.43 14.37
N TYR A 101 -9.06 11.19 14.41
CA TYR A 101 -8.42 10.08 13.69
C TYR A 101 -9.06 8.73 14.04
N LYS A 102 -9.24 8.44 15.34
CA LYS A 102 -9.84 7.19 15.82
C LYS A 102 -11.30 7.07 15.38
N ASP A 103 -12.07 8.15 15.44
CA ASP A 103 -13.48 8.16 15.04
C ASP A 103 -13.64 7.83 13.54
N ILE A 104 -12.93 8.55 12.66
CA ILE A 104 -12.96 8.28 11.21
C ILE A 104 -12.48 6.86 10.91
N LYS A 105 -11.40 6.43 11.56
CA LYS A 105 -10.88 5.06 11.42
C LYS A 105 -11.93 4.02 11.81
N ASN A 106 -12.64 4.22 12.91
CA ASN A 106 -13.68 3.30 13.37
C ASN A 106 -14.86 3.26 12.39
N LYS A 107 -15.33 4.43 11.90
CA LYS A 107 -16.37 4.52 10.86
C LYS A 107 -15.94 3.78 9.59
N LEU A 108 -14.70 3.96 9.14
CA LEU A 108 -14.12 3.27 7.99
C LEU A 108 -14.02 1.75 8.22
N ILE A 109 -13.68 1.30 9.41
CA ILE A 109 -13.65 -0.14 9.74
C ILE A 109 -15.08 -0.70 9.74
N GLN A 110 -16.05 0.03 10.29
CA GLN A 110 -17.45 -0.40 10.36
C GLN A 110 -18.06 -0.61 8.95
N ILE A 111 -17.75 0.26 7.98
CA ILE A 111 -18.21 0.08 6.59
C ILE A 111 -17.55 -1.11 5.88
N THR A 112 -16.49 -1.70 6.44
CA THR A 112 -15.83 -2.89 5.89
C THR A 112 -16.36 -4.19 6.47
N GLU A 113 -17.26 -4.15 7.46
CA GLU A 113 -17.88 -5.34 8.06
C GLU A 113 -18.74 -6.11 7.06
N LYS A 114 -19.31 -5.43 6.06
CA LYS A 114 -20.03 -6.06 4.95
C LYS A 114 -19.33 -5.76 3.63
N LYS A 115 -19.24 -6.80 2.78
CA LYS A 115 -18.70 -6.67 1.41
C LYS A 115 -19.68 -5.99 0.46
N THR A 116 -20.98 -6.03 0.74
CA THR A 116 -22.01 -5.52 -0.15
C THR A 116 -23.21 -5.00 0.65
N TYR A 117 -23.71 -3.84 0.26
CA TYR A 117 -24.88 -3.16 0.81
C TYR A 117 -25.94 -3.02 -0.28
N LYS A 118 -27.23 -3.28 0.03
CA LYS A 118 -28.35 -3.24 -0.93
C LYS A 118 -29.59 -2.58 -0.32
N GLY A 119 -30.49 -2.06 -1.17
CA GLY A 119 -31.76 -1.49 -0.73
C GLY A 119 -31.58 -0.34 0.28
N ASP A 120 -32.34 -0.34 1.38
CA ASP A 120 -32.29 0.72 2.41
C ASP A 120 -30.92 0.88 3.08
N GLU A 121 -30.08 -0.17 3.05
CA GLU A 121 -28.72 -0.10 3.58
C GLU A 121 -27.82 0.81 2.73
N VAL A 122 -28.10 0.96 1.44
CA VAL A 122 -27.35 1.85 0.53
C VAL A 122 -27.49 3.30 0.99
N SER A 123 -28.70 3.73 1.31
CA SER A 123 -28.96 5.10 1.79
C SER A 123 -28.23 5.40 3.09
N ARG A 124 -28.25 4.45 4.05
CA ARG A 124 -27.51 4.57 5.32
C ARG A 124 -26.00 4.59 5.10
N PHE A 125 -25.51 3.76 4.19
CA PHE A 125 -24.10 3.72 3.80
C PHE A 125 -23.66 5.05 3.18
N LEU A 126 -24.42 5.57 2.21
CA LEU A 126 -24.13 6.84 1.55
C LEU A 126 -24.15 8.00 2.56
N PHE A 127 -25.06 7.97 3.53
CA PHE A 127 -25.07 8.95 4.61
C PHE A 127 -23.78 8.89 5.45
N LEU A 128 -23.38 7.70 5.90
CA LEU A 128 -22.14 7.51 6.67
C LEU A 128 -20.89 7.88 5.85
N LEU A 129 -20.84 7.48 4.59
CA LEU A 129 -19.77 7.83 3.67
C LEU A 129 -19.70 9.35 3.46
N ASN A 130 -20.85 10.02 3.33
CA ASN A 130 -20.93 11.47 3.24
C ASN A 130 -20.52 12.14 4.56
N GLN A 131 -20.79 11.55 5.73
CA GLN A 131 -20.26 12.04 7.00
C GLN A 131 -18.73 11.93 7.04
N ILE A 132 -18.18 10.77 6.69
CA ILE A 132 -16.73 10.57 6.56
C ILE A 132 -16.17 11.60 5.59
N PHE A 133 -16.76 11.76 4.40
CA PHE A 133 -16.31 12.75 3.43
C PHE A 133 -16.40 14.15 3.98
N ASN A 134 -17.53 14.58 4.51
CA ASN A 134 -17.65 15.93 5.04
C ASN A 134 -16.66 16.15 6.15
N GLU A 135 -16.48 15.23 7.09
CA GLU A 135 -15.52 15.37 8.18
C GLU A 135 -14.07 15.42 7.68
N THR A 136 -13.70 14.54 6.76
CA THR A 136 -12.36 14.52 6.14
C THR A 136 -12.15 15.79 5.29
N MET A 137 -13.17 16.18 4.53
CA MET A 137 -13.22 17.32 3.61
C MET A 137 -13.67 18.64 4.28
N HIS A 138 -13.90 18.71 5.59
CA HIS A 138 -14.22 19.97 6.28
C HIS A 138 -12.92 20.65 6.74
N GLU A 139 -11.89 19.85 7.05
CA GLU A 139 -10.53 20.35 7.28
C GLU A 139 -9.98 21.10 6.05
N ILE A 140 -10.48 20.78 4.85
CA ILE A 140 -10.22 21.45 3.56
C ILE A 140 -10.53 22.95 3.60
N ARG A 141 -11.65 23.35 4.23
CA ARG A 141 -12.04 24.76 4.27
C ARG A 141 -11.15 25.58 5.19
N ASN A 142 -10.45 24.93 6.14
CA ASN A 142 -9.76 25.63 7.20
C ASN A 142 -8.22 25.53 7.19
N LYS A 143 -7.54 24.74 6.34
CA LYS A 143 -6.06 24.84 6.13
C LYS A 143 -5.52 23.93 5.01
N ARG A 144 -4.74 24.51 4.07
CA ARG A 144 -3.46 24.11 3.41
C ARG A 144 -3.02 22.62 3.25
N ASN A 145 -3.88 21.63 3.44
CA ASN A 145 -3.50 20.21 3.45
C ASN A 145 -3.85 19.43 2.18
N MET A 146 -4.32 20.11 1.13
CA MET A 146 -4.59 19.50 -0.16
C MET A 146 -3.38 19.57 -1.07
N VAL A 147 -3.04 18.44 -1.68
CA VAL A 147 -2.12 18.38 -2.83
C VAL A 147 -2.90 17.71 -3.95
N TYR A 148 -3.02 18.40 -5.08
CA TYR A 148 -3.70 17.92 -6.27
C TYR A 148 -2.64 17.35 -7.22
N ILE A 149 -2.71 16.05 -7.54
CA ILE A 149 -1.98 15.53 -8.71
C ILE A 149 -2.93 15.60 -9.89
N VAL A 150 -2.50 16.24 -10.97
CA VAL A 150 -3.45 16.68 -12.01
C VAL A 150 -3.60 15.70 -13.16
N THR A 151 -2.58 14.92 -13.51
CA THR A 151 -2.70 13.90 -14.57
C THR A 151 -1.64 12.82 -14.41
N LEU A 152 -1.99 11.57 -14.75
CA LEU A 152 -1.03 10.47 -14.89
C LEU A 152 -0.71 10.31 -16.38
N ASP A 153 0.51 10.66 -16.78
CA ASP A 153 0.97 10.53 -18.18
C ASP A 153 1.53 9.13 -18.47
N SER A 154 1.79 8.33 -17.44
CA SER A 154 2.26 6.97 -17.56
C SER A 154 1.79 6.12 -16.38
N ASP A 155 1.77 4.80 -16.56
CA ASP A 155 1.51 3.86 -15.47
C ASP A 155 2.54 4.11 -14.34
N PRO A 156 2.12 4.43 -13.10
CA PRO A 156 3.05 4.59 -11.99
C PRO A 156 3.72 3.25 -11.73
N LYS A 157 5.02 3.16 -12.05
CA LYS A 157 5.82 1.96 -11.84
C LYS A 157 6.57 2.05 -10.52
N PHE A 158 6.71 0.91 -9.87
CA PHE A 158 7.61 0.74 -8.73
C PHE A 158 9.06 0.74 -9.27
N GLU A 159 9.64 1.91 -9.52
CA GLU A 159 10.99 2.00 -10.13
C GLU A 159 12.10 2.37 -9.13
N HIS A 160 11.77 2.98 -7.99
CA HIS A 160 12.77 3.73 -7.22
C HIS A 160 13.34 3.05 -5.97
N ILE A 161 12.73 1.99 -5.44
CA ILE A 161 13.37 1.16 -4.40
C ILE A 161 13.95 -0.09 -5.07
N GLN A 162 15.08 0.08 -5.75
CA GLN A 162 15.99 -1.02 -6.05
C GLN A 162 16.91 -1.21 -4.84
N TYR A 163 16.57 -2.14 -3.95
CA TYR A 163 17.60 -2.71 -3.10
C TYR A 163 18.27 -3.85 -3.88
N PRO A 164 19.60 -4.03 -3.79
CA PRO A 164 20.31 -5.09 -4.47
C PRO A 164 19.83 -6.44 -3.94
N SER A 165 18.79 -7.00 -4.57
CA SER A 165 18.26 -8.32 -4.28
C SER A 165 18.46 -9.20 -5.51
N ALA A 166 19.05 -10.37 -5.30
CA ALA A 166 19.11 -11.37 -6.35
C ALA A 166 17.69 -11.85 -6.68
N ALA A 167 17.45 -12.36 -7.89
CA ALA A 167 16.14 -12.92 -8.26
C ALA A 167 15.66 -14.01 -7.27
N THR A 168 16.61 -14.74 -6.68
CA THR A 168 16.39 -15.73 -5.60
C THR A 168 15.80 -15.10 -4.35
N ASP A 169 16.24 -13.91 -3.97
CA ASP A 169 15.82 -13.22 -2.75
C ASP A 169 14.37 -12.76 -2.87
N ASN A 170 13.99 -12.28 -4.06
CA ASN A 170 12.60 -11.93 -4.39
C ASN A 170 11.69 -13.16 -4.38
N LEU A 171 12.11 -14.28 -4.96
CA LEU A 171 11.34 -15.53 -4.95
C LEU A 171 11.12 -16.06 -3.52
N PHE A 172 12.16 -16.03 -2.68
CA PHE A 172 12.07 -16.55 -1.31
C PHE A 172 11.33 -15.60 -0.37
N SER A 173 11.43 -14.29 -0.60
CA SER A 173 10.62 -13.29 0.09
C SER A 173 9.13 -13.52 -0.09
N PHE A 174 8.72 -13.96 -1.31
CA PHE A 174 7.34 -14.28 -1.66
C PHE A 174 6.85 -15.52 -0.91
N ILE A 175 7.62 -16.61 -0.94
CA ILE A 175 7.23 -17.89 -0.33
C ILE A 175 7.07 -17.77 1.19
N ARG A 176 7.90 -16.96 1.87
CA ARG A 176 7.84 -16.81 3.33
C ARG A 176 6.83 -15.77 3.82
N ASP A 177 6.11 -15.09 2.92
CA ASP A 177 5.33 -13.89 3.24
C ASP A 177 6.16 -12.90 4.10
N SER A 178 7.39 -12.66 3.66
CA SER A 178 8.37 -11.86 4.40
C SER A 178 8.00 -10.37 4.39
N ASP A 179 8.56 -9.58 5.31
CA ASP A 179 8.27 -8.14 5.39
C ASP A 179 8.59 -7.43 4.07
N ALA A 180 9.68 -7.80 3.39
CA ALA A 180 10.02 -7.26 2.08
C ALA A 180 8.93 -7.51 1.03
N TYR A 181 8.34 -8.71 1.03
CA TYR A 181 7.23 -9.06 0.15
C TYR A 181 5.96 -8.31 0.52
N ILE A 182 5.65 -8.18 1.81
CA ILE A 182 4.48 -7.44 2.31
C ILE A 182 4.58 -5.96 1.93
N MET A 183 5.76 -5.35 2.05
CA MET A 183 6.00 -3.97 1.65
C MET A 183 5.75 -3.76 0.16
N LYS A 184 6.33 -4.64 -0.68
CA LYS A 184 6.14 -4.61 -2.13
C LYS A 184 4.67 -4.82 -2.53
N SER A 185 4.01 -5.79 -1.90
CA SER A 185 2.61 -6.12 -2.17
C SER A 185 1.67 -4.98 -1.77
N SER A 186 1.95 -4.30 -0.66
CA SER A 186 1.19 -3.12 -0.20
C SER A 186 1.29 -1.97 -1.21
N CYS A 187 2.50 -1.64 -1.68
CA CYS A 187 2.69 -0.64 -2.74
C CYS A 187 1.99 -1.04 -4.05
N ASN A 188 2.16 -2.29 -4.49
CA ASN A 188 1.53 -2.77 -5.73
C ASN A 188 0.01 -2.71 -5.64
N LYS A 189 -0.56 -3.05 -4.47
CA LYS A 189 -2.00 -2.96 -4.25
C LYS A 189 -2.49 -1.51 -4.31
N PHE A 190 -1.74 -0.57 -3.74
CA PHE A 190 -2.02 0.86 -3.84
C PHE A 190 -2.07 1.34 -5.30
N PHE A 191 -1.04 1.04 -6.10
CA PHE A 191 -1.00 1.45 -7.51
C PHE A 191 -2.07 0.77 -8.37
N SER A 192 -2.32 -0.52 -8.11
CA SER A 192 -3.39 -1.28 -8.78
C SER A 192 -4.76 -0.65 -8.55
N LEU A 193 -5.08 -0.28 -7.31
CA LEU A 193 -6.33 0.41 -6.97
C LEU A 193 -6.40 1.81 -7.58
N LEU A 194 -5.31 2.57 -7.56
CA LEU A 194 -5.25 3.87 -8.22
C LEU A 194 -5.55 3.77 -9.72
N LYS A 195 -4.94 2.80 -10.41
CA LYS A 195 -5.21 2.55 -11.83
C LYS A 195 -6.69 2.27 -12.06
N GLU A 196 -7.28 1.39 -11.25
CA GLU A 196 -8.71 1.08 -11.34
C GLU A 196 -9.58 2.34 -11.19
N ILE A 197 -9.26 3.24 -10.24
CA ILE A 197 -10.03 4.47 -10.00
C ILE A 197 -9.92 5.44 -11.18
N VAL A 198 -8.71 5.63 -11.73
CA VAL A 198 -8.49 6.56 -12.85
C VAL A 198 -9.12 6.06 -14.14
N THR A 199 -9.14 4.73 -14.35
CA THR A 199 -9.77 4.12 -15.54
C THR A 199 -11.27 3.96 -15.44
N ALA A 200 -11.86 4.09 -14.25
CA ALA A 200 -13.28 3.91 -14.08
C ALA A 200 -14.06 5.15 -14.49
N GLU A 201 -15.12 4.96 -15.27
CA GLU A 201 -16.10 6.01 -15.59
C GLU A 201 -17.14 6.21 -14.45
N ASN A 202 -16.77 5.81 -13.22
CA ASN A 202 -17.66 5.74 -12.06
C ASN A 202 -17.01 6.44 -10.86
N ASP A 203 -17.83 6.96 -9.96
CA ASP A 203 -17.36 7.49 -8.68
C ASP A 203 -16.85 6.35 -7.79
N ASN A 204 -15.52 6.20 -7.76
CA ASN A 204 -14.84 5.26 -6.88
C ASN A 204 -14.12 6.01 -5.78
N PHE A 205 -14.28 5.52 -4.56
CA PHE A 205 -13.60 6.08 -3.39
C PHE A 205 -12.58 5.09 -2.86
N PHE A 206 -11.42 5.64 -2.49
CA PHE A 206 -10.31 4.86 -2.00
C PHE A 206 -9.71 5.50 -0.77
N PHE A 207 -9.67 4.73 0.31
CA PHE A 207 -9.03 5.11 1.55
C PHE A 207 -7.86 4.16 1.83
N VAL A 208 -6.79 4.71 2.38
CA VAL A 208 -5.69 3.96 2.95
C VAL A 208 -5.58 4.29 4.42
N ILE A 209 -5.51 3.27 5.26
CA ILE A 209 -5.15 3.39 6.68
C ILE A 209 -3.74 2.85 6.80
N ALA A 210 -2.78 3.72 7.10
CA ALA A 210 -1.39 3.35 7.30
C ALA A 210 -1.03 3.63 8.75
N ASP A 211 -1.20 2.63 9.62
CA ASP A 211 -0.67 2.66 10.99
C ASP A 211 0.82 2.27 10.99
N ASP A 212 1.44 2.11 12.15
CA ASP A 212 2.83 1.70 12.26
C ASP A 212 3.13 0.35 11.58
N TYR A 213 2.27 -0.65 11.76
CA TYR A 213 2.51 -2.02 11.25
C TYR A 213 1.38 -2.56 10.39
N VAL A 214 0.31 -1.79 10.18
CA VAL A 214 -0.87 -2.23 9.45
C VAL A 214 -1.13 -1.26 8.29
N PHE A 215 -1.23 -1.81 7.09
CA PHE A 215 -1.63 -1.09 5.89
C PHE A 215 -2.96 -1.66 5.41
N GLN A 216 -4.00 -0.84 5.38
CA GLN A 216 -5.32 -1.25 4.91
C GLN A 216 -5.74 -0.36 3.75
N THR A 217 -6.20 -0.99 2.68
CA THR A 217 -6.82 -0.31 1.53
C THR A 217 -8.30 -0.62 1.51
N ILE A 218 -9.15 0.40 1.47
CA ILE A 218 -10.61 0.28 1.40
C ILE A 218 -11.06 0.89 0.08
N LYS A 219 -11.54 0.05 -0.84
CA LYS A 219 -12.15 0.48 -2.10
C LYS A 219 -13.66 0.39 -1.97
N ILE A 220 -14.36 1.45 -2.35
CA ILE A 220 -15.82 1.51 -2.37
C ILE A 220 -16.25 1.74 -3.82
N ASN A 221 -17.05 0.82 -4.36
CA ASN A 221 -17.63 0.98 -5.70
C ASN A 221 -19.15 1.03 -5.60
N ALA A 222 -19.75 2.11 -6.12
CA ALA A 222 -21.19 2.20 -6.34
C ALA A 222 -21.57 1.45 -7.63
N ILE A 223 -22.58 0.59 -7.55
CA ILE A 223 -23.15 -0.14 -8.68
C ILE A 223 -24.49 0.52 -8.99
N HIS A 224 -24.58 1.13 -10.16
CA HIS A 224 -25.77 1.86 -10.61
C HIS A 224 -26.70 0.96 -11.41
N ASN A 225 -28.00 1.15 -11.22
CA ASN A 225 -29.00 0.53 -12.08
C ASN A 225 -29.00 1.23 -13.45
N LEU A 226 -28.84 0.43 -14.51
CA LEU A 226 -28.71 0.91 -15.89
C LEU A 226 -29.91 1.74 -16.38
N ARG A 227 -31.11 1.54 -15.80
CA ARG A 227 -32.35 2.20 -16.26
C ARG A 227 -32.59 3.57 -15.63
N ASN A 228 -32.23 3.76 -14.36
CA ASN A 228 -32.56 4.99 -13.61
C ASN A 228 -31.33 5.72 -13.04
N LYS A 229 -30.11 5.19 -13.25
CA LYS A 229 -28.84 5.71 -12.73
C LYS A 229 -28.74 5.81 -11.20
N ASN A 230 -29.72 5.32 -10.45
CA ASN A 230 -29.67 5.27 -8.99
C ASN A 230 -28.68 4.18 -8.54
N VAL A 231 -28.04 4.41 -7.39
CA VAL A 231 -27.16 3.42 -6.76
C VAL A 231 -28.03 2.26 -6.27
N GLU A 232 -27.88 1.09 -6.88
CA GLU A 232 -28.62 -0.12 -6.54
C GLU A 232 -27.93 -0.88 -5.41
N SER A 233 -26.60 -0.92 -5.46
CA SER A 233 -25.80 -1.57 -4.44
C SER A 233 -24.44 -0.92 -4.32
N ILE A 234 -23.80 -1.12 -3.18
CA ILE A 234 -22.44 -0.66 -2.93
C ILE A 234 -21.59 -1.87 -2.56
N SER A 235 -20.45 -2.01 -3.23
CA SER A 235 -19.46 -3.03 -2.92
C SER A 235 -18.26 -2.41 -2.20
N VAL A 236 -17.79 -3.09 -1.15
CA VAL A 236 -16.62 -2.69 -0.38
C VAL A 236 -15.57 -3.79 -0.46
N ALA A 237 -14.38 -3.43 -0.90
CA ALA A 237 -13.22 -4.32 -0.94
C ALA A 237 -12.15 -3.81 0.02
N LEU A 238 -11.84 -4.64 1.02
CA LEU A 238 -10.76 -4.41 1.97
C LEU A 238 -9.56 -5.28 1.58
N SER A 239 -8.36 -4.70 1.61
CA SER A 239 -7.11 -5.48 1.68
C SER A 239 -6.32 -5.01 2.88
N LYS A 240 -5.72 -5.95 3.61
CA LYS A 240 -4.98 -5.69 4.85
C LYS A 240 -3.64 -6.39 4.77
N PHE A 241 -2.58 -5.64 5.03
CA PHE A 241 -1.21 -6.10 5.11
C PHE A 241 -0.67 -5.80 6.51
N LYS A 242 0.13 -6.70 7.08
CA LYS A 242 0.71 -6.53 8.42
C LYS A 242 2.20 -6.83 8.39
N LEU A 243 3.04 -5.87 8.75
CA LEU A 243 4.47 -6.11 8.95
C LEU A 243 4.72 -6.86 10.26
N SER A 244 5.84 -7.55 10.33
CA SER A 244 6.38 -8.02 11.59
C SER A 244 6.78 -6.82 12.46
N GLU A 245 6.49 -6.89 13.76
CA GLU A 245 6.81 -5.83 14.72
C GLU A 245 8.32 -5.82 15.10
N LYS A 246 9.17 -6.42 14.24
CA LYS A 246 10.60 -6.66 14.49
C LYS A 246 11.53 -5.73 13.69
N GLY A 247 10.97 -4.90 12.81
CA GLY A 247 11.71 -3.97 11.94
C GLY A 247 11.42 -2.49 12.22
N ASP A 248 12.30 -1.62 11.73
CA ASP A 248 12.18 -0.17 11.88
C ASP A 248 11.21 0.45 10.86
N ALA A 249 11.02 -0.20 9.71
CA ALA A 249 10.13 0.31 8.68
C ALA A 249 8.67 0.23 9.14
N LYS A 250 7.93 1.31 8.92
CA LYS A 250 6.51 1.43 9.25
C LYS A 250 5.65 1.45 7.99
N MET A 251 4.37 1.07 8.11
CA MET A 251 3.48 1.08 6.96
C MET A 251 3.21 2.49 6.41
N TYR A 252 3.29 3.52 7.24
CA TYR A 252 3.25 4.90 6.75
C TYR A 252 4.48 5.27 5.90
N ASN A 253 5.67 4.67 6.10
CA ASN A 253 6.82 4.89 5.21
C ASN A 253 6.59 4.30 3.81
N ILE A 254 5.88 3.18 3.75
CA ILE A 254 5.50 2.52 2.49
C ILE A 254 4.48 3.39 1.74
N LEU A 255 3.50 3.94 2.46
CA LEU A 255 2.56 4.92 1.91
C LEU A 255 3.30 6.17 1.41
N GLN A 256 4.23 6.71 2.21
CA GLN A 256 5.05 7.86 1.86
C GLN A 256 5.79 7.63 0.54
N TYR A 257 6.42 6.46 0.38
CA TYR A 257 7.04 6.07 -0.88
C TYR A 257 6.04 5.97 -2.04
N ALA A 258 4.91 5.29 -1.84
CA ALA A 258 3.93 5.08 -2.90
C ALA A 258 3.36 6.41 -3.42
N VAL A 259 3.05 7.33 -2.50
CA VAL A 259 2.60 8.69 -2.83
C VAL A 259 3.72 9.47 -3.52
N PHE A 260 4.96 9.37 -3.05
CA PHE A 260 6.08 10.04 -3.71
C PHE A 260 6.29 9.57 -5.16
N ALA A 261 6.22 8.27 -5.39
CA ALA A 261 6.35 7.68 -6.73
C ALA A 261 5.18 8.13 -7.64
N LEU A 262 3.96 8.19 -7.10
CA LEU A 262 2.81 8.76 -7.80
C LEU A 262 3.02 10.23 -8.18
N GLU A 263 3.53 11.05 -7.25
CA GLU A 263 3.86 12.46 -7.48
C GLU A 263 5.03 12.67 -8.44
N LYS A 264 5.93 11.70 -8.60
CA LYS A 264 6.99 11.73 -9.64
C LYS A 264 6.43 11.37 -11.02
N ALA A 265 5.44 10.47 -11.08
CA ALA A 265 4.83 10.03 -12.33
C ALA A 265 3.77 11.00 -12.88
N GLY A 266 3.16 11.80 -12.01
CA GLY A 266 2.17 12.81 -12.39
C GLY A 266 2.78 14.19 -12.72
N TYR A 267 2.01 15.01 -13.43
CA TYR A 267 2.33 16.43 -13.65
C TYR A 267 1.70 17.31 -12.57
N GLU A 268 2.48 18.26 -12.04
CA GLU A 268 2.02 19.27 -11.09
C GLU A 268 1.32 20.40 -11.86
N TYR A 269 0.02 20.60 -11.65
CA TYR A 269 -0.64 21.85 -12.03
C TYR A 269 -0.38 22.87 -10.94
N THR A 270 0.56 23.77 -11.18
CA THR A 270 0.68 24.98 -10.37
C THR A 270 -0.44 25.90 -10.81
N GLY A 271 -1.55 25.93 -10.06
CA GLY A 271 -2.63 26.89 -10.25
C GLY A 271 -2.18 28.31 -9.90
N GLN A 272 -1.21 28.84 -10.63
CA GLN A 272 -1.12 30.28 -10.80
C GLN A 272 -2.16 30.64 -11.83
N ASP A 273 -3.25 31.24 -11.34
CA ASP A 273 -4.04 32.13 -12.15
C ASP A 273 -3.07 33.05 -12.91
N THR A 274 -3.05 32.94 -14.23
CA THR A 274 -2.88 34.11 -15.06
C THR A 274 -3.97 35.09 -14.64
N ILE A 275 -3.63 35.97 -13.68
CA ILE A 275 -4.25 37.28 -13.61
C ILE A 275 -3.73 37.99 -14.87
N GLU A 276 -4.41 37.76 -15.99
CA GLU A 276 -4.42 38.73 -17.07
C GLU A 276 -4.94 40.02 -16.44
N THR A 277 -4.02 40.92 -16.12
CA THR A 277 -4.33 42.32 -15.89
C THR A 277 -4.71 42.90 -17.24
N HIS A 278 -5.97 42.72 -17.61
CA HIS A 278 -6.64 43.64 -18.53
C HIS A 278 -7.29 44.73 -17.70
N ASP A 279 -6.49 45.75 -17.38
CA ASP A 279 -7.02 47.07 -17.02
C ASP A 279 -6.71 48.04 -18.18
N VAL A 280 -7.80 48.51 -18.78
CA VAL A 280 -8.08 49.81 -19.45
C VAL A 280 -6.94 50.52 -20.17
#